data_AF-A0A4Y2KCM3-F1
#
_entry.id   AF-A0A4Y2KCM3-F1
#
_cell.length_a   1.000
_cell.length_b   1.000
_cell.length_c   1.000
_cell.angle_alpha   90.00
_cell.angle_beta   90.00
_cell.angle_gamma   90.00
#
_symmetry.space_group_name_H-M   'P 1'
#
loop_
_entity.id
_entity.type
_entity.pdbx_description
1 polymer ?
#
loop_
_entity_poly.entity_id
_entity_poly.type
_entity_poly.pdbx_seq_one_letter_code
_entity_poly.pdbx_strand_id
1 'polypeptide(L)'
;MISKIGRPLGSTKERSEEINQKRILEIEQDLLNRGVRRSERLKEMKNANIVEIPKDYFEAQSNPNWPNWKTGMEDEIKSLNKHKIWELVDKPDNTKIVKSKWVYTIKTDSKPPKFKA
;
A
#
# COMPACT_ATOMS: atom_id res chain seq x y z
N MET A 1 2.46 -45.76 7.30
CA MET A 1 2.13 -44.71 8.29
C MET A 1 3.18 -43.61 8.17
N ILE A 2 2.83 -42.44 7.64
CA ILE A 2 3.72 -41.27 7.62
C ILE A 2 2.96 -40.15 8.33
N SER A 3 3.38 -39.84 9.56
CA SER A 3 2.84 -38.73 10.34
C SER A 3 3.24 -37.41 9.66
N LYS A 4 2.24 -36.67 9.16
CA LYS A 4 2.43 -35.27 8.80
C LYS A 4 2.57 -34.49 10.11
N ILE A 5 3.80 -34.10 10.44
CA ILE A 5 4.10 -33.19 11.53
C ILE A 5 3.39 -31.87 11.22
N GLY A 6 2.24 -31.65 11.85
CA GLY A 6 1.49 -30.41 11.79
C GLY A 6 2.31 -29.27 12.39
N ARG A 7 2.31 -28.11 11.72
CA ARG A 7 2.91 -26.88 12.26
C ARG A 7 2.29 -26.57 13.64
N PRO A 8 3.07 -26.07 14.60
CA PRO A 8 2.56 -25.77 15.93
C PRO A 8 1.38 -24.78 15.85
N LEU A 9 0.27 -25.14 16.51
CA LEU A 9 -0.88 -24.28 16.78
C LEU A 9 -0.40 -23.08 17.61
N GLY A 10 0.01 -21.98 16.95
CA GLY A 10 0.65 -20.91 17.71
C GLY A 10 0.75 -19.53 17.08
N SER A 11 0.56 -19.36 15.76
CA SER A 11 0.56 -18.02 15.17
C SER A 11 -0.17 -18.02 13.82
N THR A 12 -1.47 -17.77 13.83
CA THR A 12 -2.19 -17.32 12.64
C THR A 12 -1.77 -15.88 12.31
N LYS A 13 -1.84 -15.48 11.04
CA LYS A 13 -1.54 -14.09 10.62
C LYS A 13 -2.36 -13.08 11.43
N GLU A 14 -3.61 -13.42 11.70
CA GLU A 14 -4.53 -12.66 12.54
C GLU A 14 -3.99 -12.45 13.95
N ARG A 15 -3.46 -13.50 14.61
CA ARG A 15 -2.87 -13.39 15.95
C ARG A 15 -1.65 -12.49 15.97
N SER A 16 -0.80 -12.55 14.94
CA SER A 16 0.35 -11.64 14.83
C SER A 16 -0.08 -10.19 14.56
N GLU A 17 -1.14 -9.98 13.80
CA GLU A 17 -1.73 -8.66 13.57
C GLU A 17 -2.33 -8.10 14.85
N GLU A 18 -3.08 -8.89 15.61
CA GLU A 18 -3.63 -8.49 16.91
C GLU A 18 -2.54 -8.10 17.91
N ILE A 19 -1.43 -8.85 17.97
CA ILE A 19 -0.31 -8.53 18.85
C ILE A 19 0.34 -7.20 18.43
N ASN A 20 0.51 -6.98 17.13
CA ASN A 20 1.03 -5.72 16.63
C ASN A 20 0.08 -4.54 16.92
N GLN A 21 -1.23 -4.74 16.76
CA GLN A 21 -2.23 -3.73 17.10
C GLN A 21 -2.23 -3.39 18.60
N LYS A 22 -2.15 -4.41 19.47
CA LYS A 22 -2.07 -4.22 20.93
C LYS A 22 -0.82 -3.44 21.34
N ARG A 23 0.34 -3.75 20.76
CA ARG A 23 1.59 -3.02 21.01
C ARG A 23 1.50 -1.54 20.58
N ILE A 24 0.87 -1.26 19.44
CA ILE A 24 0.69 0.11 18.96
C ILE A 24 -0.20 0.90 19.92
N LEU A 25 -1.32 0.32 20.37
CA LEU A 25 -2.24 0.96 21.32
C LEU A 25 -1.58 1.26 22.67
N GLU A 26 -0.74 0.36 23.15
CA GLU A 26 0.00 0.53 24.40
C GLU A 26 1.01 1.69 24.31
N ILE A 27 1.72 1.79 23.18
CA ILE A 27 2.59 2.94 22.90
C ILE A 27 1.78 4.23 22.83
N GLU A 28 0.60 4.23 22.21
CA GLU A 28 -0.24 5.42 22.14
C GLU A 28 -0.74 5.89 23.51
N GLN A 29 -1.10 4.96 24.39
CA GLN A 29 -1.52 5.26 25.77
C GLN A 29 -0.37 5.82 26.60
N ASP A 30 0.83 5.24 26.49
CA ASP A 30 2.03 5.73 27.16
C ASP A 30 2.40 7.15 26.66
N LEU A 31 2.29 7.41 25.36
CA LEU A 31 2.51 8.73 24.77
C LEU A 31 1.50 9.79 25.22
N LEU A 32 0.26 9.40 25.53
CA LEU A 32 -0.76 10.31 26.08
C LEU A 32 -0.46 10.66 27.55
N ASN A 33 0.04 9.69 28.32
CA ASN A 33 0.31 9.86 29.76
C ASN A 33 1.59 10.65 30.03
N ARG A 34 2.58 10.62 29.13
CA ARG A 34 3.89 11.25 29.33
C ARG A 34 3.92 12.78 29.19
N GLY A 35 2.78 13.45 29.00
CA GLY A 35 2.73 14.92 28.90
C GLY A 35 3.58 15.49 27.75
N VAL A 36 3.98 14.64 26.79
CA VAL A 36 4.69 15.05 25.59
C VAL A 36 3.70 15.86 24.77
N ARG A 37 3.89 17.18 24.68
CA ARG A 37 3.15 18.03 23.74
C ARG A 37 3.37 17.45 22.33
N ARG A 38 2.44 16.62 21.84
CA ARG A 38 2.38 16.29 20.41
C ARG A 38 2.42 17.62 19.67
N SER A 39 3.34 17.77 18.73
CA SER A 39 3.28 18.89 17.79
C SER A 39 1.89 18.91 17.15
N GLU A 40 1.36 20.09 16.81
CA GLU A 40 0.06 20.22 16.14
C GLU A 40 -0.04 19.25 14.95
N ARG A 41 1.05 19.13 14.19
CA ARG A 41 1.24 18.18 13.10
C ARG A 41 0.95 16.71 13.48
N LEU A 42 1.42 16.26 14.64
CA LEU A 42 1.15 14.90 15.13
C LEU A 42 -0.28 14.73 15.66
N LYS A 43 -0.95 15.82 16.07
CA LYS A 43 -2.38 15.79 16.42
C LYS A 43 -3.24 15.73 15.14
N GLU A 44 -2.85 16.46 14.10
CA GLU A 44 -3.50 16.45 12.78
C GLU A 44 -3.40 15.09 12.08
N MET A 45 -2.29 14.35 12.27
CA MET A 45 -2.14 13.00 11.71
C MET A 45 -3.17 11.98 12.23
N LYS A 46 -3.80 12.19 13.39
CA LYS A 46 -4.88 11.31 13.89
C LYS A 46 -6.19 11.48 13.11
N ASN A 47 -6.35 12.58 12.38
CA ASN A 47 -7.48 12.86 11.50
C ASN A 47 -7.13 12.66 10.02
N ALA A 48 -6.02 11.98 9.72
CA ALA A 48 -5.80 11.49 8.37
C ALA A 48 -6.91 10.47 8.09
N ASN A 49 -7.91 10.86 7.31
CA ASN A 49 -8.80 9.93 6.63
C ASN A 49 -7.92 8.81 6.09
N ILE A 50 -8.02 7.62 6.70
CA ILE A 50 -7.31 6.44 6.26
C ILE A 50 -8.02 6.08 4.95
N VAL A 51 -7.59 6.71 3.87
CA VAL A 51 -8.11 6.35 2.55
C VAL A 51 -7.58 4.96 2.29
N GLU A 52 -8.49 3.99 2.19
CA GLU A 52 -8.13 2.61 1.93
C GLU A 52 -7.38 2.55 0.59
N ILE A 53 -6.08 2.30 0.68
CA ILE A 53 -5.21 2.14 -0.49
C ILE A 53 -5.44 0.73 -1.02
N PRO A 54 -5.90 0.60 -2.28
CA PRO A 54 -6.13 -0.70 -2.87
C PRO A 54 -4.82 -1.47 -3.02
N LYS A 55 -4.85 -2.74 -2.66
CA LYS A 55 -3.68 -3.63 -2.74
C LYS A 55 -3.48 -4.16 -4.15
N ASP A 56 -4.57 -4.29 -4.91
CA ASP A 56 -4.57 -4.85 -6.26
C ASP A 56 -5.39 -4.01 -7.24
N TYR A 57 -5.12 -4.22 -8.53
CA TYR A 57 -5.79 -3.50 -9.63
C TYR A 57 -7.32 -3.59 -9.56
N PHE A 58 -7.87 -4.78 -9.28
CA PHE A 58 -9.32 -4.99 -9.21
C PHE A 58 -9.98 -4.23 -8.04
N GLU A 59 -9.28 -4.15 -6.91
CA GLU A 59 -9.71 -3.36 -5.76
C GLU A 59 -9.63 -1.87 -6.09
N ALA A 60 -8.57 -1.43 -6.80
CA ALA A 60 -8.44 -0.06 -7.27
C ALA A 60 -9.55 0.32 -8.25
N GLN A 61 -9.92 -0.59 -9.16
CA GLN A 61 -11.00 -0.40 -10.13
C GLN A 61 -12.38 -0.28 -9.48
N SER A 62 -12.57 -0.96 -8.34
CA SER A 62 -13.82 -0.92 -7.57
C SER A 62 -13.93 0.33 -6.69
N ASN A 63 -12.84 1.07 -6.51
CA ASN A 63 -12.79 2.26 -5.67
C ASN A 63 -13.35 3.49 -6.40
N PRO A 64 -14.06 4.40 -5.72
CA PRO A 64 -14.52 5.67 -6.31
C PRO A 64 -13.39 6.52 -6.92
N ASN A 65 -12.16 6.38 -6.42
CA ASN A 65 -10.99 7.12 -6.91
C ASN A 65 -10.37 6.51 -8.18
N TRP A 66 -10.90 5.41 -8.69
CA TRP A 66 -10.42 4.73 -9.90
C TRP A 66 -10.16 5.65 -11.09
N PRO A 67 -11.06 6.60 -11.46
CA PRO A 67 -10.84 7.45 -12.63
C PRO A 67 -9.56 8.28 -12.54
N ASN A 68 -9.21 8.72 -11.32
CA ASN A 68 -8.01 9.53 -11.08
C ASN A 68 -6.74 8.68 -11.23
N TRP A 69 -6.72 7.47 -10.67
CA TRP A 69 -5.60 6.55 -10.84
C TRP A 69 -5.46 6.08 -12.28
N LYS A 70 -6.57 5.76 -12.95
CA LYS A 70 -6.58 5.36 -14.36
C LYS A 70 -5.98 6.44 -15.26
N THR A 71 -6.34 7.70 -15.03
CA THR A 71 -5.77 8.83 -15.79
C THR A 71 -4.26 8.91 -15.60
N GLY A 72 -3.78 8.78 -14.36
CA GLY A 72 -2.34 8.75 -14.07
C GLY A 72 -1.60 7.60 -14.76
N MET A 73 -2.19 6.38 -14.75
CA MET A 73 -1.64 5.22 -15.46
C MET A 73 -1.53 5.46 -16.97
N GLU A 74 -2.59 6.00 -17.58
CA GLU A 74 -2.61 6.28 -19.02
C GLU A 74 -1.58 7.33 -19.40
N ASP A 75 -1.42 8.38 -18.60
CA ASP A 75 -0.43 9.42 -18.85
C ASP A 75 1.00 8.92 -18.71
N GLU A 76 1.27 8.03 -17.75
CA GLU A 76 2.56 7.39 -17.59
C GLU A 76 2.89 6.49 -18.79
N ILE A 77 1.96 5.64 -19.22
CA ILE A 77 2.11 4.81 -20.43
C ILE A 77 2.34 5.69 -21.68
N LYS A 78 1.58 6.78 -21.85
CA LYS A 78 1.78 7.74 -22.96
C LYS A 78 3.18 8.37 -22.91
N SER A 79 3.67 8.75 -21.73
CA SER A 79 5.00 9.31 -21.55
C SER A 79 6.09 8.30 -21.92
N LEU A 80 5.94 7.05 -21.49
CA LEU A 80 6.87 5.97 -21.83
C LEU A 80 6.90 5.72 -23.35
N ASN A 81 5.74 5.72 -24.01
CA ASN A 81 5.62 5.62 -25.47
C ASN A 81 6.26 6.82 -26.20
N LYS A 82 6.04 8.04 -25.69
CA LYS A 82 6.62 9.26 -26.26
C LYS A 82 8.15 9.21 -26.24
N HIS A 83 8.74 8.69 -25.16
CA HIS A 83 10.19 8.61 -25.02
C HIS A 83 10.80 7.39 -25.73
N LYS A 84 9.99 6.44 -26.24
CA LYS A 84 10.44 5.22 -26.92
C LYS A 84 11.51 4.45 -26.13
N ILE A 85 11.42 4.48 -24.79
CA ILE A 85 12.41 3.85 -23.91
C ILE A 85 12.14 2.36 -23.65
N TRP A 86 11.00 1.85 -24.12
CA TRP A 86 10.62 0.46 -23.98
C TRP A 86 9.97 -0.03 -25.27
N GLU A 87 10.15 -1.31 -25.53
CA GLU A 87 9.46 -2.04 -26.58
C GLU A 87 8.83 -3.30 -25.98
N LEU A 88 7.66 -3.68 -26.49
CA LEU A 88 7.03 -4.93 -26.13
C LEU A 88 7.64 -6.03 -26.99
N VAL A 89 8.42 -6.91 -26.37
CA VAL A 89 9.05 -8.06 -27.03
C VAL A 89 8.46 -9.36 -26.51
N ASP A 90 8.40 -10.36 -27.37
CA ASP A 90 8.08 -11.71 -26.94
C ASP A 90 9.12 -12.22 -25.95
N LYS A 91 8.69 -13.08 -25.03
CA LYS A 91 9.56 -13.62 -23.99
C LYS A 91 10.73 -14.38 -24.65
N PRO A 92 11.99 -13.96 -24.43
CA PRO A 92 13.14 -14.71 -24.92
C PRO A 92 13.30 -16.03 -24.15
N ASP A 93 13.76 -17.06 -24.87
CA ASP A 93 13.95 -18.38 -24.30
C ASP A 93 14.96 -18.35 -23.14
N ASN A 94 14.72 -19.22 -22.16
CA ASN A 94 15.58 -19.42 -20.99
C ASN A 94 15.87 -18.16 -20.14
N THR A 95 15.03 -17.12 -20.23
CA THR A 95 15.27 -15.86 -19.51
C THR A 95 14.31 -15.68 -18.31
N LYS A 96 14.84 -15.16 -17.19
CA LYS A 96 14.04 -14.81 -16.01
C LYS A 96 13.39 -13.44 -16.20
N ILE A 97 12.07 -13.40 -16.17
CA ILE A 97 11.29 -12.15 -16.31
C ILE A 97 11.30 -11.40 -14.97
N VAL A 98 11.64 -10.11 -15.03
CA VAL A 98 11.46 -9.20 -13.90
C VAL A 98 10.00 -8.76 -13.87
N LYS A 99 9.32 -8.98 -12.75
CA LYS A 99 7.93 -8.57 -12.57
C LYS A 99 7.88 -7.11 -12.11
N SER A 100 6.94 -6.35 -12.66
CA SER A 100 6.59 -5.01 -12.19
C SER A 100 5.13 -5.00 -11.71
N LYS A 101 4.81 -4.12 -10.76
CA LYS A 101 3.46 -3.96 -10.20
C LYS A 101 3.14 -2.46 -10.06
N TRP A 102 1.89 -2.10 -10.32
CA TRP A 102 1.34 -0.76 -10.06
C TRP A 102 1.07 -0.57 -8.56
N VAL A 103 1.40 0.61 -8.03
CA VAL A 103 1.24 0.93 -6.61
C VAL A 103 0.43 2.22 -6.47
N TYR A 104 -0.84 2.06 -6.14
CA TYR A 104 -1.76 3.17 -5.98
C TYR A 104 -1.46 3.94 -4.70
N THR A 105 -1.35 5.26 -4.80
CA THR A 105 -1.17 6.14 -3.64
C THR A 105 -1.97 7.43 -3.82
N ILE A 106 -2.37 8.01 -2.68
CA ILE A 106 -3.03 9.32 -2.64
C ILE A 106 -2.15 10.22 -1.80
N LYS A 107 -1.64 11.29 -2.42
CA LYS A 107 -0.89 12.34 -1.72
C LYS A 107 -1.86 13.42 -1.29
N THR A 108 -2.28 13.35 -0.02
CA THR A 108 -3.16 14.32 0.65
C THR A 108 -2.44 15.61 1.05
N ASP A 109 -1.10 15.61 1.04
CA ASP A 109 -0.27 16.81 1.30
C ASP A 109 -0.43 17.90 0.21
N SER A 110 -1.08 17.58 -0.90
CA SER A 110 -1.38 18.47 -2.01
C SER A 110 -2.84 18.95 -1.95
N LYS A 111 -3.08 20.25 -2.12
CA LYS A 111 -4.41 20.81 -2.39
C LYS A 111 -4.45 21.28 -3.86
N PRO A 112 -5.14 20.59 -4.79
CA PRO A 112 -5.97 19.39 -4.65
C PRO A 112 -5.17 18.08 -4.45
N PRO A 113 -5.77 17.02 -3.87
CA PRO A 113 -5.10 15.74 -3.64
C PRO A 113 -4.62 15.15 -4.95
N LYS A 114 -3.38 14.66 -4.97
CA LYS A 114 -2.76 14.06 -6.16
C LYS A 114 -2.81 12.54 -6.06
N PHE A 115 -3.39 11.92 -7.08
CA PHE A 115 -3.45 10.48 -7.24
C PHE A 115 -2.25 10.04 -8.07
N LYS A 116 -1.57 8.98 -7.63
CA LYS A 116 -0.46 8.35 -8.35
C LYS A 116 -0.70 6.85 -8.39
N ALA A 117 -0.33 6.22 -9.50
CA ALA A 117 -0.39 4.78 -9.71
C ALA A 117 1.01 4.27 -10.03
#